data_AF-A0A7S2J899-F1
#
_entry.id   AF-A0A7S2J899-F1
#
_cell.length_a   1.000
_cell.length_b   1.000
_cell.length_c   1.000
_cell.angle_alpha   90.00
_cell.angle_beta   90.00
_cell.angle_gamma   90.00
#
_symmetry.space_group_name_H-M   'P 1'
#
loop_
_entity.id
_entity.type
_entity.pdbx_description
1 polymer ?
#
loop_
_entity_poly.entity_id
_entity_poly.type
_entity_poly.pdbx_seq_one_letter_code
_entity_poly.pdbx_strand_id
1 'polypeptide(L)'
;TLEVLGNGPVVCKASDTSCADDRQGHGTHCAATVGGERYGVARKATLHAVKILSDTGRGSLSWFIEMLDWILTNGEKPSIVSASLGGKGVFQSVSTSIL
;
A
#
# COMPACT_ATOMS: atom_id res chain seq x y z
N THR A 1 -2.33 -0.80 8.99
CA THR A 1 -2.13 0.38 8.11
C THR A 1 -0.71 0.84 8.24
N LEU A 2 -0.07 1.17 7.13
CA LEU A 2 1.36 1.43 7.03
C LEU A 2 1.62 2.68 6.16
N GLU A 3 2.60 3.48 6.53
CA GLU A 3 3.15 4.54 5.67
C GLU A 3 4.64 4.30 5.45
N VAL A 4 5.09 4.39 4.20
CA VAL A 4 6.49 4.19 3.81
C VAL A 4 6.90 5.36 2.93
N LEU A 5 7.04 6.53 3.56
CA LEU A 5 7.46 7.77 2.92
C LEU A 5 8.67 8.32 3.68
N GLY A 6 9.87 8.06 3.16
CA GLY A 6 11.12 8.53 3.75
C GLY A 6 12.00 7.42 4.30
N ASN A 7 12.41 7.53 5.57
CA ASN A 7 13.41 6.68 6.20
C ASN A 7 12.76 5.47 6.92
N GLY A 8 12.02 4.66 6.18
CA GLY A 8 11.52 3.37 6.66
C GLY A 8 10.01 3.30 6.92
N PRO A 9 9.52 2.09 7.25
CA PRO A 9 8.11 1.81 7.44
C PRO A 9 7.59 2.31 8.79
N VAL A 10 6.49 3.05 8.76
CA VAL A 10 5.76 3.56 9.93
C VAL A 10 4.43 2.84 10.05
N VAL A 11 4.25 2.08 11.15
CA VAL A 11 2.97 1.43 11.46
C VAL A 11 2.02 2.45 12.07
N CYS A 12 0.93 2.75 11.37
CA CYS A 12 -0.04 3.74 11.80
C CYS A 12 -0.88 3.23 12.97
N LYS A 13 -1.06 4.09 13.99
CA LYS A 13 -1.97 3.83 15.09
C LYS A 13 -3.41 4.03 14.63
N ALA A 14 -4.36 3.25 15.17
CA ALA A 14 -5.77 3.37 14.82
C ALA A 14 -6.37 4.77 15.09
N SER A 15 -5.80 5.52 16.05
CA SER A 15 -6.21 6.89 16.38
C SER A 15 -5.55 7.96 15.53
N ASP A 16 -4.55 7.62 14.72
CA ASP A 16 -3.80 8.57 13.91
C ASP A 16 -4.41 8.65 12.51
N THR A 17 -5.24 9.67 12.30
CA THR A 17 -5.89 9.94 11.01
C THR A 17 -4.98 10.65 10.01
N SER A 18 -3.77 11.05 10.42
CA SER A 18 -2.80 11.72 9.55
C SER A 18 -1.81 10.75 8.91
N CYS A 19 -1.56 9.61 9.56
CA CYS A 19 -0.71 8.56 9.05
C CYS A 19 -1.39 7.76 7.93
N ALA A 20 -0.69 7.59 6.81
CA ALA A 20 -1.21 6.96 5.61
C ALA A 20 -2.47 7.63 5.03
N ASP A 21 -2.69 8.91 5.35
CA ASP A 21 -3.79 9.72 4.85
C ASP A 21 -3.69 9.89 3.33
N ASP A 22 -4.73 9.53 2.59
CA ASP A 22 -4.73 9.62 1.13
C ASP A 22 -5.23 10.98 0.64
N ARG A 23 -4.31 11.94 0.56
CA ARG A 23 -4.61 13.31 0.08
C ARG A 23 -4.74 13.43 -1.44
N GLN A 24 -4.37 12.39 -2.19
CA GLN A 24 -4.44 12.41 -3.65
C GLN A 24 -5.74 11.74 -4.15
N GLY A 25 -6.24 10.74 -3.43
CA GLY A 25 -7.52 10.07 -3.66
C GLY A 25 -7.44 8.78 -4.51
N HIS A 26 -6.33 8.53 -5.19
CA HIS A 26 -6.14 7.32 -6.02
C HIS A 26 -6.15 6.05 -5.19
N GLY A 27 -5.53 6.06 -4.00
CA GLY A 27 -5.51 4.91 -3.10
C GLY A 27 -6.91 4.57 -2.60
N THR A 28 -7.67 5.59 -2.21
CA THR A 28 -9.06 5.49 -1.76
C THR A 28 -9.96 4.95 -2.87
N HIS A 29 -9.81 5.46 -4.10
CA HIS A 29 -10.55 4.96 -5.26
C HIS A 29 -10.25 3.47 -5.55
N CYS A 30 -8.98 3.08 -5.52
CA CYS A 30 -8.57 1.69 -5.71
C CYS A 30 -9.12 0.80 -4.58
N ALA A 31 -9.00 1.22 -3.33
CA ALA A 31 -9.51 0.49 -2.16
C ALA A 31 -11.04 0.34 -2.22
N ALA A 32 -11.77 1.38 -2.64
CA ALA A 32 -13.21 1.35 -2.81
C ALA A 32 -13.64 0.36 -3.91
N THR A 33 -12.84 0.23 -4.98
CA THR A 33 -13.09 -0.76 -6.04
C THR A 33 -12.93 -2.19 -5.52
N VAL A 34 -11.95 -2.43 -4.65
CA VAL A 34 -11.72 -3.75 -4.05
C VAL A 34 -12.79 -4.08 -3.00
N GLY A 35 -12.95 -3.26 -1.97
CA GLY A 35 -13.75 -3.60 -0.78
C GLY A 35 -14.74 -2.52 -0.33
N GLY A 36 -14.99 -1.49 -1.13
CA GLY A 36 -15.95 -0.44 -0.78
C GLY A 36 -17.37 -0.98 -0.61
N GLU A 37 -18.12 -0.42 0.34
CA GLU A 37 -19.45 -0.94 0.71
C GLU A 37 -20.45 -0.96 -0.45
N ARG A 38 -20.46 0.10 -1.26
CA ARG A 38 -21.42 0.24 -2.37
C ARG A 38 -20.94 -0.36 -3.69
N TYR A 39 -19.67 -0.17 -4.02
CA TYR A 39 -19.11 -0.49 -5.33
C TYR A 39 -17.97 -1.51 -5.31
N GLY A 40 -17.60 -2.03 -4.13
CA GLY A 40 -16.54 -3.00 -3.98
C GLY A 40 -16.93 -4.37 -4.53
N VAL A 41 -15.95 -5.05 -5.12
CA VAL A 41 -16.07 -6.44 -5.58
C VAL A 41 -16.10 -7.40 -4.39
N ALA A 42 -15.22 -7.21 -3.41
CA ALA A 42 -15.05 -8.02 -2.21
C ALA A 42 -15.40 -7.21 -0.94
N ARG A 43 -16.67 -6.84 -0.79
CA ARG A 43 -17.17 -5.93 0.26
C ARG A 43 -16.93 -6.37 1.71
N LYS A 44 -16.59 -7.65 1.94
CA LYS A 44 -16.27 -8.20 3.26
C LYS A 44 -14.76 -8.34 3.51
N ALA A 45 -13.93 -7.92 2.56
CA ALA A 45 -12.49 -7.94 2.74
C ALA A 45 -12.07 -6.91 3.78
N THR A 46 -11.17 -7.30 4.69
CA THR A 46 -10.47 -6.36 5.56
C THR A 46 -9.46 -5.59 4.71
N LEU A 47 -9.60 -4.27 4.65
CA LEU A 47 -8.69 -3.41 3.91
C LEU A 47 -7.65 -2.82 4.87
N HIS A 48 -6.37 -3.00 4.54
CA HIS A 48 -5.26 -2.31 5.19
C HIS A 48 -4.62 -1.34 4.20
N ALA A 49 -4.59 -0.05 4.54
CA ALA A 49 -3.92 0.95 3.70
C ALA A 49 -2.40 0.85 3.87
N VAL A 50 -1.68 0.96 2.75
CA VAL A 50 -0.21 1.03 2.69
C VAL A 50 0.16 2.21 1.79
N LYS A 51 0.53 3.35 2.40
CA LYS A 51 0.86 4.58 1.65
C LYS A 51 2.34 4.57 1.27
N ILE A 52 2.59 4.41 -0.03
CA ILE A 52 3.93 4.39 -0.64
C ILE A 52 4.08 5.43 -1.77
N LEU A 53 3.04 6.24 -1.96
CA LEU A 53 3.05 7.39 -2.85
C LEU A 53 2.78 8.66 -2.02
N SER A 54 3.54 9.71 -2.28
CA SER A 54 3.33 11.03 -1.69
C SER A 54 2.02 11.65 -2.15
N ASP A 55 1.65 12.79 -1.56
CA ASP A 55 0.41 13.52 -1.87
C ASP A 55 0.34 14.04 -3.32
N THR A 56 1.44 13.98 -4.07
CA THR A 56 1.49 14.28 -5.51
C THR A 56 1.33 13.05 -6.42
N GLY A 57 1.06 11.87 -5.83
CA GLY A 57 0.96 10.60 -6.55
C GLY A 57 2.32 10.02 -7.00
N ARG A 58 3.43 10.56 -6.48
CA ARG A 58 4.80 10.10 -6.80
C ARG A 58 5.38 9.27 -5.68
N GLY A 59 6.11 8.21 -6.04
CA GLY A 59 6.83 7.35 -5.10
C GLY A 59 8.23 7.00 -5.60
N SER A 60 8.94 6.20 -4.81
CA SER A 60 10.23 5.62 -5.16
C SER A 60 10.14 4.10 -5.20
N LEU A 61 11.02 3.46 -5.98
CA LEU A 61 11.14 2.01 -5.97
C LEU A 61 11.58 1.49 -4.58
N SER A 62 12.40 2.24 -3.87
CA SER A 62 12.87 1.83 -2.53
C SER A 62 11.71 1.71 -1.55
N TRP A 63 10.77 2.66 -1.53
CA TRP A 63 9.57 2.58 -0.69
C TRP A 63 8.68 1.38 -1.05
N PHE A 64 8.59 1.05 -2.34
CA PHE A 64 7.87 -0.12 -2.80
C PHE A 64 8.53 -1.44 -2.34
N ILE A 65 9.86 -1.55 -2.42
CA ILE A 65 10.57 -2.74 -1.94
C ILE A 65 10.45 -2.86 -0.41
N GLU A 66 10.61 -1.75 0.29
CA GLU A 66 10.57 -1.69 1.75
C GLU A 66 9.19 -2.04 2.31
N MET A 67 8.11 -1.65 1.62
CA MET A 67 6.76 -2.09 2.00
C MET A 67 6.54 -3.59 1.78
N LEU A 68 7.12 -4.18 0.72
CA LEU A 68 7.01 -5.62 0.47
C LEU A 68 7.73 -6.40 1.56
N ASP A 69 8.97 -6.03 1.88
CA ASP A 69 9.75 -6.65 2.96
C ASP A 69 9.00 -6.60 4.30
N TRP A 70 8.42 -5.44 4.62
CA TRP A 70 7.62 -5.27 5.83
C TRP A 70 6.38 -6.17 5.85
N ILE A 71 5.61 -6.24 4.76
CA ILE A 71 4.38 -7.04 4.65
C ILE A 71 4.71 -8.54 4.70
N LEU A 72 5.78 -8.99 4.06
CA LEU A 72 6.16 -10.40 4.06
C LEU A 72 6.56 -10.88 5.45
N THR A 73 7.18 -10.00 6.23
CA THR A 73 7.65 -10.29 7.58
C THR A 73 6.55 -10.14 8.63
N ASN A 74 5.73 -9.08 8.56
CA ASN A 74 4.82 -8.68 9.63
C ASN A 74 3.33 -8.72 9.25
N GLY A 75 3.02 -8.84 7.95
CA GLY A 75 1.66 -8.81 7.45
C GLY A 75 0.86 -10.03 7.88
N GLU A 76 -0.43 -9.82 8.12
CA GLU A 76 -1.38 -10.91 8.36
C GLU A 76 -1.50 -11.78 7.10
N LYS A 77 -1.52 -13.11 7.29
CA LYS A 77 -1.57 -14.10 6.20
C LYS A 77 -2.78 -15.03 6.39
N PRO A 78 -3.46 -15.46 5.30
CA PRO A 78 -3.21 -15.12 3.91
C PRO A 78 -3.66 -13.70 3.55
N SER A 79 -2.91 -13.01 2.68
CA SER A 79 -3.24 -11.66 2.23
C SER A 79 -2.95 -11.47 0.74
N ILE A 80 -3.59 -10.45 0.16
CA ILE A 80 -3.42 -10.02 -1.23
C ILE A 80 -2.94 -8.58 -1.21
N VAL A 81 -1.88 -8.28 -1.96
CA VAL A 81 -1.41 -6.91 -2.17
C VAL A 81 -1.96 -6.40 -3.50
N SER A 82 -2.71 -5.30 -3.46
CA SER A 82 -3.18 -4.58 -4.65
C SER A 82 -2.41 -3.27 -4.80
N ALA A 83 -1.52 -3.19 -5.79
CA ALA A 83 -0.65 -2.03 -6.03
C ALA A 83 -0.86 -1.44 -7.43
N SER A 84 -1.84 -0.54 -7.58
CA SER A 84 -2.16 0.13 -8.84
C SER A 84 -1.20 1.28 -9.13
N LEU A 85 0.05 0.94 -9.47
CA LEU A 85 1.13 1.88 -9.74
C LEU A 85 2.06 1.33 -10.82
N GLY A 86 2.97 2.17 -11.32
CA GLY A 86 3.94 1.77 -12.33
C GLY A 86 5.15 2.71 -12.40
N GLY A 87 6.23 2.20 -12.97
CA GLY A 87 7.48 2.92 -13.21
C GLY A 87 8.12 2.47 -14.52
N LYS A 88 9.13 3.20 -14.99
CA LYS A 88 9.88 2.83 -16.19
C LYS A 88 10.93 1.77 -15.86
N GLY A 89 10.99 0.70 -16.65
CA GLY A 89 11.99 -0.36 -16.54
C GLY A 89 11.45 -1.66 -15.95
N VAL A 90 12.34 -2.65 -15.82
CA VAL A 90 12.07 -3.95 -15.19
C VAL A 90 12.96 -4.05 -13.96
N PHE A 91 12.36 -4.30 -12.80
CA PHE A 91 13.06 -4.34 -11.52
C PHE A 91 13.12 -5.78 -11.01
N GLN A 92 14.30 -6.40 -11.11
CA GLN A 92 14.51 -7.76 -10.60
C GLN A 92 14.26 -7.87 -9.10
N SER A 93 14.51 -6.78 -8.35
CA SER A 93 14.24 -6.69 -6.92
C SER A 93 12.78 -6.96 -6.57
N VAL A 94 11.82 -6.53 -7.39
CA VAL A 94 10.40 -6.80 -7.18
C VAL A 94 10.10 -8.28 -7.34
N SER A 95 10.68 -8.94 -8.35
CA SER A 95 10.51 -10.37 -8.57
C SER A 95 11.08 -11.20 -7.42
N THR A 96 12.24 -10.81 -6.87
CA THR A 96 12.85 -11.52 -5.75
C THR A 96 12.12 -11.33 -4.43
N SER A 97 11.39 -10.21 -4.26
CA SER A 97 10.63 -9.98 -3.03
C SER A 97 9.35 -10.81 -2.94
N ILE A 98 8.83 -11.37 -4.04
CA ILE A 98 7.51 -12.03 -4.05
C ILE A 98 7.65 -13.58 -4.00
N LEU A 99 8.86 -14.10 -4.08
CA LEU A 99 9.20 -15.53 -3.97
C LEU A 99 9.58 -15.89 -2.52
#